data_AF-A0A7C5K9I8-F1
#
_entry.id   AF-A0A7C5K9I8-F1
#
_cell.length_a   1.000
_cell.length_b   1.000
_cell.length_c   1.000
_cell.angle_alpha   90.00
_cell.angle_beta   90.00
_cell.angle_gamma   90.00
#
_symmetry.space_group_name_H-M   'P 1'
#
loop_
_entity.id
_entity.type
_entity.pdbx_description
1 polymer ?
#
loop_
_entity_poly.entity_id
_entity_poly.type
_entity_poly.pdbx_seq_one_letter_code
_entity_poly.pdbx_strand_id
1 'polypeptide(L)'
;MQFPQQRGGAIVACAKDGQSGTDTYRQQRTDSCILLLNPTSGQQDAIADLMDYLPNGFKLNIIDSPSSPTPIFYLALKGGNYDVGSFNSPTSTGIQQITTVGFQPVLVMLATQGQAASNSIGSGAEIAFGAATSPTEKGFIWFEDPDNQRPSDNAMEIGADRIIQWRNRTLSNSFAVRGSADFVSFLSNGFKLQWSNVESQAKQIIYVAFGGNNYELDLEAQ
;
A
#
# COMPACT_ATOMS: atom_id res chain seq x y z
N MET A 1 -24.59 -17.38 -8.09
CA MET A 1 -23.16 -17.38 -8.47
C MET A 1 -22.55 -16.16 -7.81
N GLN A 2 -21.75 -16.35 -6.76
CA GLN A 2 -21.16 -15.26 -6.00
C GLN A 2 -19.93 -14.79 -6.77
N PHE A 3 -19.92 -13.53 -7.23
CA PHE A 3 -18.74 -12.95 -7.85
C PHE A 3 -17.57 -13.06 -6.86
N PRO A 4 -16.34 -13.38 -7.32
CA PRO A 4 -15.19 -13.30 -6.43
C PRO A 4 -15.14 -11.89 -5.85
N GLN A 5 -14.92 -11.79 -4.54
CA GLN A 5 -14.77 -10.51 -3.86
C GLN A 5 -13.65 -9.75 -4.58
N GLN A 6 -13.98 -8.60 -5.18
CA GLN A 6 -13.00 -7.79 -5.88
C GLN A 6 -11.99 -7.29 -4.86
N ARG A 7 -10.70 -7.47 -5.17
CA ARG A 7 -9.61 -7.16 -4.25
C ARG A 7 -9.21 -5.71 -4.45
N GLY A 8 -9.20 -4.94 -3.37
CA GLY A 8 -8.85 -3.52 -3.37
C GLY A 8 -7.84 -3.18 -2.29
N GLY A 9 -7.30 -1.98 -2.38
CA GLY A 9 -6.42 -1.40 -1.39
C GLY A 9 -6.40 0.11 -1.55
N ALA A 10 -6.64 0.83 -0.46
CA ALA A 10 -6.56 2.28 -0.44
C ALA A 10 -5.79 2.75 0.81
N ILE A 11 -5.02 3.81 0.63
CA ILE A 11 -4.20 4.43 1.67
C ILE A 11 -4.35 5.94 1.55
N VAL A 12 -4.54 6.62 2.68
CA VAL A 12 -4.68 8.07 2.73
C VAL A 12 -3.95 8.61 3.96
N ALA A 13 -3.32 9.76 3.78
CA ALA A 13 -2.85 10.61 4.85
C ALA A 13 -3.26 12.05 4.54
N CYS A 14 -3.68 12.81 5.55
CA CYS A 14 -4.03 14.23 5.39
C CYS A 14 -3.57 15.03 6.61
N ALA A 15 -3.40 16.33 6.41
CA ALA A 15 -3.08 17.30 7.44
C ALA A 15 -4.03 18.50 7.33
N LYS A 16 -4.39 19.08 8.48
CA LYS A 16 -5.16 20.32 8.55
C LYS A 16 -4.23 21.53 8.56
N ASP A 17 -4.55 22.54 7.76
CA ASP A 17 -3.80 23.79 7.71
C ASP A 17 -4.20 24.76 8.84
N GLY A 18 -3.36 25.77 9.06
CA GLY A 18 -3.66 26.88 10.00
C GLY A 18 -3.73 26.49 11.48
N GLN A 19 -3.24 25.30 11.86
CA GLN A 19 -3.25 24.83 13.25
C GLN A 19 -2.00 25.25 14.02
N SER A 20 -2.11 25.36 15.35
CA SER A 20 -0.98 25.74 16.21
C SER A 20 0.07 24.63 16.37
N GLY A 21 -0.37 23.37 16.28
CA GLY A 21 0.45 22.18 16.13
C GLY A 21 -0.04 21.40 14.92
N THR A 22 0.69 20.38 14.50
CA THR A 22 0.23 19.48 13.44
C THR A 22 -1.08 18.80 13.85
N ASP A 23 -1.99 18.66 12.90
CA ASP A 23 -3.29 17.99 13.06
C ASP A 23 -3.42 17.05 11.86
N THR A 24 -3.07 15.79 12.07
CA THR A 24 -2.78 14.83 11.00
C THR A 24 -3.51 13.51 11.20
N TYR A 25 -3.98 12.95 10.09
CA TYR A 25 -4.77 11.72 10.08
C TYR A 25 -4.27 10.77 9.01
N ARG A 26 -4.52 9.49 9.23
CA ARG A 26 -4.26 8.44 8.24
C ARG A 26 -5.30 7.34 8.31
N GLN A 27 -5.55 6.69 7.18
CA GLN A 27 -6.33 5.47 7.13
C GLN A 27 -5.84 4.55 6.01
N GLN A 28 -5.90 3.24 6.26
CA GLN A 28 -5.65 2.20 5.28
C GLN A 28 -6.88 1.28 5.24
N ARG A 29 -7.26 0.83 4.05
CA ARG A 29 -8.39 -0.06 3.83
C ARG A 29 -8.07 -1.10 2.75
N THR A 30 -8.68 -2.27 2.88
CA THR A 30 -8.54 -3.38 1.90
C THR A 30 -9.86 -3.74 1.22
N ASP A 31 -10.90 -2.95 1.51
CA ASP A 31 -12.27 -3.07 1.02
C ASP A 31 -12.71 -1.79 0.28
N SER A 32 -11.74 -1.07 -0.30
CA SER A 32 -11.96 0.14 -1.09
C SER A 32 -10.79 0.38 -2.04
N CYS A 33 -11.05 1.04 -3.17
CA CYS A 33 -10.04 1.53 -4.12
C CYS A 33 -9.95 3.06 -4.15
N ILE A 34 -10.92 3.76 -3.55
CA ILE A 34 -10.90 5.22 -3.33
C ILE A 34 -11.14 5.47 -1.84
N LEU A 35 -10.29 6.30 -1.24
CA LEU A 35 -10.37 6.68 0.17
C LEU A 35 -9.87 8.11 0.37
N LEU A 36 -10.71 8.98 0.93
CA LEU A 36 -10.36 10.33 1.35
C LEU A 36 -10.80 10.59 2.78
N LEU A 37 -10.02 11.40 3.50
CA LEU A 37 -10.38 11.96 4.79
C LEU A 37 -10.60 13.47 4.65
N ASN A 38 -11.57 13.99 5.40
CA ASN A 38 -11.77 15.41 5.58
C ASN A 38 -10.70 15.94 6.57
N PRO A 39 -9.77 16.81 6.15
CA PRO A 39 -8.70 17.27 7.04
C PRO A 39 -9.22 18.15 8.18
N THR A 40 -10.42 18.73 8.08
CA THR A 40 -10.98 19.57 9.15
C THR A 40 -11.56 18.76 10.31
N SER A 41 -12.22 17.63 10.01
CA SER A 41 -12.91 16.79 10.98
C SER A 41 -12.20 15.47 11.30
N GLY A 42 -11.20 15.09 10.49
CA GLY A 42 -10.53 13.79 10.58
C GLY A 42 -11.43 12.60 10.20
N GLN A 43 -12.64 12.84 9.70
CA GLN A 43 -13.59 11.80 9.30
C GLN A 43 -13.41 11.41 7.83
N GLN A 44 -14.01 10.28 7.44
CA GLN A 44 -14.08 9.89 6.02
C GLN A 44 -14.90 10.92 5.22
N ASP A 45 -14.47 11.20 4.00
CA ASP A 45 -15.16 12.10 3.06
C ASP A 45 -15.47 11.41 1.72
N ALA A 46 -14.67 10.42 1.30
CA ALA A 46 -15.01 9.61 0.12
C ALA A 46 -14.53 8.19 0.29
N ILE A 47 -15.41 7.23 -0.02
CA ILE A 47 -15.10 5.81 -0.03
C ILE A 47 -15.81 5.19 -1.22
N ALA A 48 -15.05 4.51 -2.06
CA ALA A 48 -15.63 3.68 -3.11
C ALA A 48 -14.80 2.41 -3.32
N ASP A 49 -15.47 1.37 -3.78
CA ASP A 49 -14.83 0.13 -4.19
C ASP A 49 -15.18 -0.20 -5.64
N LEU A 50 -14.33 -0.99 -6.29
CA LEU A 50 -14.66 -1.51 -7.61
C LEU A 50 -15.84 -2.47 -7.50
N MET A 51 -16.84 -2.30 -8.36
CA MET A 51 -18.02 -3.17 -8.40
C MET A 51 -17.98 -4.09 -9.61
N ASP A 52 -17.63 -3.57 -10.77
CA ASP A 52 -17.67 -4.34 -12.02
C ASP A 52 -16.82 -3.73 -13.12
N TYR A 53 -16.38 -4.55 -14.06
CA TYR A 53 -15.78 -4.09 -15.31
C TYR A 53 -16.84 -4.02 -16.39
N LEU A 54 -16.84 -2.93 -17.14
CA LEU A 54 -17.72 -2.73 -18.30
C LEU A 54 -16.90 -2.82 -19.59
N PRO A 55 -17.54 -3.11 -20.73
CA PRO A 55 -16.84 -3.12 -22.02
C PRO A 55 -16.05 -1.84 -22.34
N ASN A 56 -16.50 -0.70 -21.82
CA ASN A 56 -15.92 0.63 -22.05
C ASN A 56 -15.63 1.41 -20.76
N GLY A 57 -15.48 0.72 -19.62
CA GLY A 57 -15.23 1.38 -18.35
C GLY A 57 -15.31 0.45 -17.16
N PHE A 58 -15.69 0.99 -16.01
CA PHE A 58 -15.89 0.24 -14.79
C PHE A 58 -17.04 0.87 -14.00
N LYS A 59 -17.62 0.09 -13.09
CA LYS A 59 -18.60 0.55 -12.11
C LYS A 59 -17.93 0.59 -10.74
N LEU A 60 -18.20 1.65 -10.01
CA LEU A 60 -17.81 1.78 -8.61
C LEU A 60 -19.05 1.62 -7.72
N ASN A 61 -18.86 0.95 -6.58
CA ASN A 61 -19.77 1.03 -5.46
C ASN A 61 -19.37 2.22 -4.60
N ILE A 62 -20.15 3.31 -4.66
CA ILE A 62 -19.90 4.49 -3.84
C ILE A 62 -20.50 4.25 -2.45
N ILE A 63 -19.62 4.10 -1.46
CA ILE A 63 -19.99 3.86 -0.07
C ILE A 63 -20.19 5.20 0.65
N ASP A 64 -19.33 6.18 0.34
CA ASP A 64 -19.42 7.55 0.82
C ASP A 64 -19.00 8.51 -0.29
N SER A 65 -19.76 9.59 -0.48
CA SER A 65 -19.53 10.56 -1.56
C SER A 65 -18.89 11.82 -1.01
N PRO A 66 -17.91 12.42 -1.72
CA PRO A 66 -17.24 13.63 -1.27
C PRO A 66 -18.23 14.79 -1.13
N SER A 67 -18.03 15.58 -0.07
CA SER A 67 -18.83 16.78 0.23
C SER A 67 -18.71 17.89 -0.82
N SER A 68 -17.67 17.83 -1.67
CA SER A 68 -17.44 18.70 -2.82
C SER A 68 -16.98 17.86 -4.03
N PRO A 69 -17.20 18.30 -5.28
CA PRO A 69 -16.63 17.62 -6.44
C PRO A 69 -15.11 17.48 -6.32
N THR A 70 -14.63 16.23 -6.22
CA THR A 70 -13.23 15.88 -6.07
C THR A 70 -12.75 15.07 -7.27
N PRO A 71 -11.77 15.56 -8.05
CA PRO A 71 -11.21 14.79 -9.17
C PRO A 71 -10.51 13.52 -8.69
N ILE A 72 -10.82 12.39 -9.33
CA ILE A 72 -10.12 11.11 -9.14
C ILE A 72 -9.41 10.75 -10.44
N PHE A 73 -8.09 10.58 -10.36
CA PHE A 73 -7.28 10.11 -11.47
C PHE A 73 -7.18 8.58 -11.43
N TYR A 74 -7.27 7.93 -12.58
CA TYR A 74 -7.16 6.49 -12.69
C TYR A 74 -6.34 6.07 -13.90
N LEU A 75 -5.79 4.86 -13.83
CA LEU A 75 -5.12 4.17 -14.93
C LEU A 75 -5.85 2.86 -15.18
N ALA A 76 -6.37 2.67 -16.40
CA ALA A 76 -6.95 1.41 -16.83
C ALA A 76 -5.94 0.66 -17.71
N LEU A 77 -5.55 -0.54 -17.28
CA LEU A 77 -4.62 -1.40 -18.00
C LEU A 77 -5.37 -2.57 -18.64
N LYS A 78 -5.00 -2.91 -19.88
CA LYS A 78 -5.54 -4.05 -20.63
C LYS A 78 -4.41 -5.01 -20.99
N GLY A 79 -4.68 -6.32 -20.91
CA GLY A 79 -3.69 -7.38 -21.11
C GLY A 79 -2.93 -7.66 -19.81
N GLY A 80 -1.91 -8.52 -19.86
CA GLY A 80 -1.13 -8.89 -18.69
C GLY A 80 -1.91 -9.63 -17.61
N ASN A 81 -1.21 -9.96 -16.52
CA ASN A 81 -1.80 -10.46 -15.29
C ASN A 81 -1.57 -9.42 -14.20
N TYR A 82 -2.61 -9.04 -13.46
CA TYR A 82 -2.52 -8.10 -12.36
C TYR A 82 -3.26 -8.67 -11.15
N ASP A 83 -2.70 -8.47 -9.96
CA ASP A 83 -3.40 -8.76 -8.71
C ASP A 83 -3.15 -7.63 -7.72
N VAL A 84 -4.19 -7.27 -6.98
CA VAL A 84 -4.14 -6.34 -5.85
C VAL A 84 -4.52 -7.14 -4.62
N GLY A 85 -3.88 -6.88 -3.50
CA GLY A 85 -4.29 -7.51 -2.26
C GLY A 85 -3.57 -6.96 -1.07
N SER A 86 -3.66 -7.70 0.03
CA SER A 86 -2.89 -7.42 1.23
C SER A 86 -2.39 -8.68 1.89
N PHE A 87 -1.39 -8.52 2.74
CA PHE A 87 -0.89 -9.54 3.65
C PHE A 87 -0.43 -8.87 4.94
N ASN A 88 -0.19 -9.68 5.97
CA ASN A 88 0.34 -9.19 7.23
C ASN A 88 1.84 -9.53 7.34
N SER A 89 2.66 -8.60 7.83
CA SER A 89 4.06 -8.87 8.17
C SER A 89 4.15 -10.03 9.18
N PRO A 90 5.25 -10.79 9.22
CA PRO A 90 5.44 -11.76 10.29
C PRO A 90 5.71 -11.05 11.63
N THR A 91 5.58 -11.79 12.72
CA THR A 91 5.96 -11.36 14.09
C THR A 91 7.33 -11.92 14.49
N SER A 92 8.05 -12.51 13.55
CA SER A 92 9.43 -13.00 13.70
C SER A 92 10.18 -12.73 12.40
N THR A 93 11.48 -12.46 12.50
CA THR A 93 12.32 -12.22 11.32
C THR A 93 12.48 -13.50 10.50
N GLY A 94 12.82 -13.35 9.22
CA GLY A 94 12.99 -14.47 8.31
C GLY A 94 12.24 -14.32 6.99
N ILE A 95 12.22 -15.40 6.23
CA ILE A 95 11.57 -15.47 4.93
C ILE A 95 10.05 -15.56 5.10
N GLN A 96 9.33 -14.69 4.38
CA GLN A 96 7.90 -14.81 4.15
C GLN A 96 7.63 -15.00 2.65
N GLN A 97 6.80 -15.97 2.31
CA GLN A 97 6.32 -16.18 0.95
C GLN A 97 4.87 -15.72 0.84
N ILE A 98 4.59 -14.90 -0.16
CA ILE A 98 3.24 -14.46 -0.52
C ILE A 98 2.89 -15.21 -1.79
N THR A 99 1.99 -16.19 -1.67
CA THR A 99 1.66 -17.16 -2.75
C THR A 99 0.21 -17.02 -3.26
N THR A 100 -0.48 -15.94 -2.86
CA THR A 100 -1.89 -15.69 -3.16
C THR A 100 -2.12 -14.90 -4.45
N VAL A 101 -1.05 -14.55 -5.18
CA VAL A 101 -1.09 -13.77 -6.42
C VAL A 101 -1.59 -14.61 -7.61
N GLY A 102 -1.26 -15.90 -7.63
CA GLY A 102 -1.79 -16.85 -8.63
C GLY A 102 -1.08 -16.86 -9.98
N PHE A 103 -0.06 -16.02 -10.18
CA PHE A 103 0.84 -16.01 -11.33
C PHE A 103 2.25 -15.59 -10.89
N GLN A 104 3.25 -15.75 -11.77
CA GLN A 104 4.61 -15.25 -11.52
C GLN A 104 4.68 -13.75 -11.82
N PRO A 105 4.90 -12.88 -10.83
CA PRO A 105 5.06 -11.46 -11.06
C PRO A 105 6.43 -11.14 -11.67
N VAL A 106 6.53 -9.97 -12.30
CA VAL A 106 7.77 -9.33 -12.78
C VAL A 106 7.99 -7.97 -12.11
N LEU A 107 6.98 -7.44 -11.44
CA LEU A 107 7.04 -6.25 -10.59
C LEU A 107 6.07 -6.45 -9.43
N VAL A 108 6.49 -6.05 -8.23
CA VAL A 108 5.60 -5.88 -7.08
C VAL A 108 5.81 -4.49 -6.48
N MET A 109 4.70 -3.82 -6.18
CA MET A 109 4.67 -2.57 -5.40
C MET A 109 3.99 -2.85 -4.06
N LEU A 110 4.52 -2.27 -2.99
CA LEU A 110 4.04 -2.43 -1.63
C LEU A 110 3.71 -1.06 -1.02
N ALA A 111 2.67 -1.01 -0.19
CA ALA A 111 2.32 0.17 0.60
C ALA A 111 1.86 -0.23 2.01
N THR A 112 2.21 0.57 3.01
CA THR A 112 1.69 0.40 4.38
C THR A 112 1.70 1.70 5.16
N GLN A 113 0.83 1.80 6.17
CA GLN A 113 0.91 2.81 7.23
C GLN A 113 1.61 2.29 8.50
N GLY A 114 2.26 1.11 8.41
CA GLY A 114 2.87 0.44 9.55
C GLY A 114 1.86 0.07 10.65
N GLN A 115 0.57 -0.03 10.32
CA GLN A 115 -0.51 -0.34 11.26
C GLN A 115 -0.95 -1.81 11.14
N ALA A 116 -1.49 -2.34 12.24
CA ALA A 116 -2.18 -3.62 12.20
C ALA A 116 -3.43 -3.52 11.30
N ALA A 117 -3.89 -4.65 10.77
CA ALA A 117 -5.09 -4.70 9.94
C ALA A 117 -6.29 -4.12 10.69
N SER A 118 -6.79 -2.98 10.21
CA SER A 118 -7.95 -2.28 10.75
C SER A 118 -8.45 -1.29 9.71
N ASN A 119 -9.74 -0.99 9.75
CA ASN A 119 -10.34 0.11 9.00
C ASN A 119 -10.47 1.39 9.86
N SER A 120 -9.88 1.41 11.07
CA SER A 120 -9.91 2.59 11.94
C SER A 120 -9.03 3.72 11.38
N ILE A 121 -9.49 4.95 11.60
CA ILE A 121 -8.69 6.15 11.36
C ILE A 121 -7.67 6.27 12.50
N GLY A 122 -6.41 6.53 12.16
CA GLY A 122 -5.35 6.82 13.11
C GLY A 122 -4.96 8.30 13.09
N SER A 123 -4.47 8.80 14.22
CA SER A 123 -3.78 10.09 14.29
C SER A 123 -2.34 9.95 13.81
N GLY A 124 -1.79 11.02 13.24
CA GLY A 124 -0.49 11.03 12.59
C GLY A 124 -0.60 10.64 11.12
N ALA A 125 0.16 11.28 10.25
CA ALA A 125 0.38 10.77 8.90
C ALA A 125 1.55 9.79 8.89
N GLU A 126 1.42 8.64 8.23
CA GLU A 126 2.53 7.71 7.98
C GLU A 126 2.22 6.92 6.71
N ILE A 127 3.15 6.91 5.75
CA ILE A 127 3.09 6.03 4.57
C ILE A 127 4.49 5.55 4.24
N ALA A 128 4.65 4.24 4.10
CA ALA A 128 5.75 3.61 3.39
C ALA A 128 5.24 3.10 2.05
N PHE A 129 6.02 3.33 0.99
CA PHE A 129 5.76 2.81 -0.35
C PHE A 129 7.06 2.26 -0.92
N GLY A 130 7.00 1.17 -1.67
CA GLY A 130 8.17 0.71 -2.41
C GLY A 130 7.85 -0.29 -3.48
N ALA A 131 8.87 -0.64 -4.26
CA ALA A 131 8.73 -1.47 -5.43
C ALA A 131 9.99 -2.31 -5.66
N ALA A 132 9.85 -3.45 -6.32
CA ALA A 132 10.97 -4.24 -6.79
C ALA A 132 10.66 -5.00 -8.09
N THR A 133 11.67 -5.10 -8.96
CA THR A 133 11.72 -6.01 -10.12
C THR A 133 12.77 -7.10 -9.92
N SER A 134 13.74 -6.89 -9.03
CA SER A 134 14.77 -7.87 -8.69
C SER A 134 15.38 -7.59 -7.31
N PRO A 135 16.18 -8.51 -6.73
CA PRO A 135 16.89 -8.24 -5.47
C PRO A 135 17.89 -7.09 -5.55
N THR A 136 18.28 -6.65 -6.74
CA THR A 136 19.20 -5.53 -6.96
C THR A 136 18.50 -4.28 -7.48
N GLU A 137 17.23 -4.39 -7.90
CA GLU A 137 16.42 -3.28 -8.41
C GLU A 137 15.16 -3.19 -7.56
N LYS A 138 15.31 -2.47 -6.46
CA LYS A 138 14.28 -2.24 -5.46
C LYS A 138 14.50 -0.90 -4.78
N GLY A 139 13.46 -0.40 -4.13
CA GLY A 139 13.59 0.75 -3.26
C GLY A 139 12.29 1.07 -2.55
N PHE A 140 12.40 1.97 -1.58
CA PHE A 140 11.28 2.45 -0.80
C PHE A 140 11.40 3.95 -0.54
N ILE A 141 10.26 4.56 -0.28
CA ILE A 141 10.11 5.84 0.39
C ILE A 141 9.31 5.62 1.67
N TRP A 142 9.58 6.42 2.68
CA TRP A 142 8.79 6.51 3.88
C TRP A 142 8.65 7.97 4.28
N PHE A 143 7.48 8.35 4.80
CA PHE A 143 7.30 9.62 5.48
C PHE A 143 6.41 9.47 6.70
N GLU A 144 6.56 10.40 7.63
CA GLU A 144 5.62 10.62 8.72
C GLU A 144 5.38 12.11 8.99
N ASP A 145 4.23 12.40 9.59
CA ASP A 145 3.93 13.66 10.25
C ASP A 145 3.23 13.36 11.59
N PRO A 146 3.88 13.53 12.75
CA PRO A 146 3.26 13.27 14.03
C PRO A 146 2.06 14.19 14.27
N ASP A 147 1.07 13.70 15.01
CA ASP A 147 -0.10 14.50 15.37
C ASP A 147 0.14 15.29 16.66
N ASN A 148 -0.55 16.43 16.79
CA ASN A 148 -0.48 17.33 17.95
C ASN A 148 0.96 17.78 18.30
N GLN A 149 1.83 17.91 17.29
CA GLN A 149 3.22 18.29 17.48
C GLN A 149 3.41 19.80 17.26
N ARG A 150 4.06 20.47 18.22
CA ARG A 150 4.37 21.90 18.13
C ARG A 150 5.81 22.18 18.57
N PRO A 151 6.69 22.72 17.70
CA PRO A 151 6.48 23.02 16.27
C PRO A 151 6.30 21.75 15.41
N SER A 152 5.85 21.89 14.16
CA SER A 152 5.83 20.77 13.21
C SER A 152 7.23 20.17 13.06
N ASP A 153 7.30 18.84 13.08
CA ASP A 153 8.53 18.07 12.98
C ASP A 153 8.20 16.79 12.20
N ASN A 154 8.17 16.88 10.86
CA ASN A 154 7.94 15.75 9.96
C ASN A 154 9.27 15.12 9.51
N ALA A 155 9.22 13.88 9.04
CA ALA A 155 10.41 13.17 8.58
C ALA A 155 10.13 12.33 7.35
N MET A 156 11.17 12.11 6.54
CA MET A 156 11.12 11.21 5.39
C MET A 156 12.43 10.45 5.20
N GLU A 157 12.35 9.33 4.51
CA GLU A 157 13.50 8.52 4.10
C GLU A 157 13.27 7.95 2.70
N ILE A 158 14.35 7.80 1.95
CA ILE A 158 14.40 7.06 0.69
C ILE A 158 15.58 6.09 0.75
N GLY A 159 15.39 4.88 0.25
CA GLY A 159 16.43 3.86 0.20
C GLY A 159 16.24 2.88 -0.94
N ALA A 160 17.32 2.18 -1.32
CA ALA A 160 17.34 1.17 -2.38
C ALA A 160 17.79 -0.21 -1.88
N ASP A 161 17.98 -0.37 -0.58
CA ASP A 161 18.45 -1.61 0.07
C ASP A 161 17.29 -2.48 0.60
N ARG A 162 16.07 -1.94 0.63
CA ARG A 162 14.84 -2.62 1.04
C ARG A 162 13.73 -2.35 0.04
N ILE A 163 12.71 -3.21 0.02
CA ILE A 163 11.47 -2.95 -0.73
C ILE A 163 10.45 -2.17 0.11
N ILE A 164 10.49 -2.31 1.44
CA ILE A 164 9.62 -1.52 2.32
C ILE A 164 10.25 -1.36 3.70
N GLN A 165 10.05 -0.20 4.31
CA GLN A 165 10.47 0.12 5.66
C GLN A 165 9.55 1.17 6.29
N TRP A 166 9.27 1.03 7.58
CA TRP A 166 8.60 2.03 8.40
C TRP A 166 9.25 2.12 9.77
N ARG A 167 9.10 3.28 10.42
CA ARG A 167 9.91 3.65 11.58
C ARG A 167 9.04 4.18 12.72
N ASN A 168 9.63 4.28 13.90
CA ASN A 168 9.06 5.03 15.00
C ASN A 168 9.98 6.20 15.33
N ARG A 169 9.41 7.39 15.45
CA ARG A 169 10.07 8.48 16.14
C ARG A 169 10.23 8.13 17.62
N THR A 170 11.45 8.20 18.13
CA THR A 170 11.76 7.98 19.55
C THR A 170 12.07 9.28 20.27
N LEU A 171 12.68 10.24 19.57
CA LEU A 171 12.98 11.61 20.00
C LEU A 171 12.96 12.53 18.77
N SER A 172 13.11 13.85 18.96
CA SER A 172 13.29 14.77 17.83
C SER A 172 14.52 14.36 17.02
N ASN A 173 14.34 14.18 15.71
CA ASN A 173 15.34 13.68 14.76
C ASN A 173 15.97 12.32 15.13
N SER A 174 15.27 11.46 15.89
CA SER A 174 15.73 10.10 16.21
C SER A 174 14.68 9.07 15.86
N PHE A 175 15.08 8.05 15.09
CA PHE A 175 14.16 7.07 14.51
C PHE A 175 14.69 5.64 14.64
N ALA A 176 13.88 4.77 15.24
CA ALA A 176 14.11 3.33 15.25
C ALA A 176 13.33 2.66 14.11
N VAL A 177 13.94 1.66 13.46
CA VAL A 177 13.24 0.86 12.45
C VAL A 177 12.23 -0.06 13.15
N ARG A 178 10.96 0.06 12.78
CA ARG A 178 9.86 -0.76 13.31
C ARG A 178 9.69 -2.04 12.50
N GLY A 179 9.61 -1.88 11.17
CA GLY A 179 9.49 -2.98 10.24
C GLY A 179 10.26 -2.70 8.96
N SER A 180 10.90 -3.74 8.43
CA SER A 180 11.63 -3.67 7.16
C SER A 180 11.68 -5.03 6.50
N ALA A 181 11.52 -5.04 5.18
CA ALA A 181 11.68 -6.22 4.37
C ALA A 181 12.53 -5.95 3.13
N ASP A 182 13.36 -6.93 2.78
CA ASP A 182 14.06 -6.98 1.51
C ASP A 182 13.33 -7.89 0.51
N PHE A 183 13.44 -7.59 -0.78
CA PHE A 183 12.92 -8.42 -1.86
C PHE A 183 13.91 -9.54 -2.18
N VAL A 184 13.44 -10.79 -2.23
CA VAL A 184 14.29 -11.97 -2.43
C VAL A 184 14.13 -12.56 -3.83
N SER A 185 12.89 -12.83 -4.25
CA SER A 185 12.62 -13.38 -5.57
C SER A 185 11.12 -13.35 -5.88
N PHE A 186 10.78 -13.37 -7.16
CA PHE A 186 9.48 -13.84 -7.58
C PHE A 186 9.38 -15.37 -7.46
N LEU A 187 8.16 -15.85 -7.27
CA LEU A 187 7.76 -17.25 -7.23
C LEU A 187 6.79 -17.49 -8.38
N SER A 188 6.51 -18.75 -8.73
CA SER A 188 5.55 -19.08 -9.78
C SER A 188 4.12 -18.57 -9.51
N ASN A 189 3.78 -18.27 -8.25
CA ASN A 189 2.46 -17.81 -7.82
C ASN A 189 2.51 -16.59 -6.87
N GLY A 190 3.62 -15.84 -6.87
CA GLY A 190 3.76 -14.62 -6.07
C GLY A 190 5.20 -14.21 -5.82
N PHE A 191 5.55 -13.86 -4.58
CA PHE A 191 6.87 -13.28 -4.26
C PHE A 191 7.36 -13.65 -2.87
N LYS A 192 8.65 -13.46 -2.64
CA LYS A 192 9.35 -13.78 -1.39
C LYS A 192 10.02 -12.54 -0.83
N LEU A 193 9.79 -12.30 0.46
CA LEU A 193 10.39 -11.22 1.23
C LEU A 193 11.27 -11.78 2.35
N GLN A 194 12.35 -11.07 2.68
CA GLN A 194 13.20 -11.32 3.84
C GLN A 194 12.98 -10.20 4.86
N TRP A 195 12.39 -10.53 6.01
CA TRP A 195 12.13 -9.58 7.07
C TRP A 195 13.34 -9.47 8.01
N SER A 196 13.80 -8.24 8.23
CA SER A 196 14.93 -7.91 9.11
C SER A 196 14.48 -7.21 10.40
N ASN A 197 13.36 -6.50 10.35
CA ASN A 197 12.71 -5.89 11.51
C ASN A 197 11.21 -6.21 11.47
N VAL A 198 10.66 -6.56 12.61
CA VAL A 198 9.25 -6.94 12.78
C VAL A 198 8.75 -6.45 14.14
N GLU A 199 7.45 -6.22 14.24
CA GLU A 199 6.78 -5.86 15.48
C GLU A 199 6.06 -7.09 16.08
N SER A 200 5.75 -7.04 17.38
CA SER A 200 5.01 -8.11 18.07
C SER A 200 3.58 -8.30 17.54
N GLN A 201 2.98 -7.21 17.04
CA GLN A 201 1.73 -7.23 16.30
C GLN A 201 2.01 -7.05 14.82
N ALA A 202 1.53 -8.00 14.01
CA ALA A 202 1.68 -7.97 12.56
C ALA A 202 1.05 -6.70 11.94
N LYS A 203 1.73 -6.13 10.95
CA LYS A 203 1.27 -4.93 10.23
C LYS A 203 0.72 -5.31 8.86
N GLN A 204 -0.30 -4.61 8.40
CA GLN A 204 -0.93 -4.86 7.11
C GLN A 204 -0.19 -4.14 5.99
N ILE A 205 0.19 -4.88 4.95
CA ILE A 205 0.84 -4.38 3.75
C ILE A 205 -0.10 -4.62 2.57
N ILE A 206 -0.40 -3.56 1.83
CA ILE A 206 -1.10 -3.63 0.54
C ILE A 206 -0.06 -3.89 -0.54
N TYR A 207 -0.41 -4.69 -1.53
CA TYR A 207 0.42 -4.90 -2.72
C TYR A 207 -0.35 -4.71 -4.01
N VAL A 208 0.40 -4.40 -5.06
CA VAL A 208 0.00 -4.58 -6.46
C VAL A 208 1.09 -5.39 -7.15
N ALA A 209 0.71 -6.50 -7.76
CA ALA A 209 1.60 -7.40 -8.51
C ALA A 209 1.28 -7.34 -10.00
N PHE A 210 2.33 -7.30 -10.82
CA PHE A 210 2.25 -7.26 -12.27
C PHE A 210 2.95 -8.50 -12.81
N GLY A 211 2.25 -9.28 -13.62
CA GLY A 211 2.79 -10.44 -14.33
C GLY A 211 3.35 -10.04 -15.69
N GLY A 212 4.36 -10.78 -16.15
CA GLY A 212 4.85 -10.67 -17.52
C GLY A 212 3.93 -11.39 -18.51
N ASN A 213 4.04 -11.03 -19.78
CA ASN A 213 3.45 -11.81 -20.87
C ASN A 213 4.46 -12.90 -21.27
N ASN A 214 4.13 -14.16 -21.00
CA ASN A 214 4.81 -15.28 -21.64
C ASN A 214 4.26 -15.41 -23.05
N TYR A 215 4.77 -14.62 -23.99
CA TYR A 215 4.56 -14.93 -25.41
C TYR A 215 5.46 -16.11 -25.74
N GLU A 216 4.96 -17.33 -25.58
CA GLU A 216 5.58 -18.49 -26.24
C GLU A 216 5.35 -18.28 -27.74
N LEU A 217 6.45 -18.16 -28.49
CA LEU A 217 6.40 -18.25 -29.94
C LEU A 217 6.00 -19.69 -30.27
N ASP A 218 4.75 -19.92 -30.66
CA ASP A 218 4.35 -21.13 -31.37
C ASP A 218 5.08 -21.14 -32.72
N LEU A 219 6.32 -21.61 -32.70
CA LEU A 219 7.04 -22.05 -33.88
C LEU A 219 6.47 -23.40 -34.29
N GLU A 220 5.23 -23.42 -34.78
CA GLU A 220 4.80 -24.52 -35.64
C GLU A 220 5.56 -24.39 -36.95
N ALA A 221 6.52 -25.29 -37.15
CA ALA A 221 7.27 -25.44 -38.38
C ALA A 221 6.31 -25.64 -39.57
N GLN A 222 6.38 -24.74 -40.55
CA GLN A 222 5.89 -24.97 -41.91
C GLN A 222 6.95 -25.65 -42.76
#